data_AF-A0A2Z5ZJQ1-F1
#
_entry.id   AF-A0A2Z5ZJQ1-F1
#
_cell.length_a   1.000
_cell.length_b   1.000
_cell.length_c   1.000
_cell.angle_alpha   90.00
_cell.angle_beta   90.00
_cell.angle_gamma   90.00
#
_symmetry.space_group_name_H-M   'P 1'
#
loop_
_entity.id
_entity.type
_entity.pdbx_description
1 polymer ?
#
loop_
_entity_poly.entity_id
_entity_poly.type
_entity_poly.pdbx_seq_one_letter_code
_entity_poly.pdbx_strand_id
1 'polypeptide(L)'
;MKRRDLFAGSFALGAVAARNSWASVPAAAAALQRTATPGTMPHLPPLRVHMNQLTDIKVCLRPFRAAGPRLDVEKIGDKTVIHHYGHGGSGWSLSWGSADIVVGKAASTLEKRVAVIGCGVIGLTTALTAQRAGMDVTIYTKDLLPHTRSVRANGSWTPDSRIALTKPAGPGFASLWEQMARYSWKTYRDYLGLPGNPIDFRDSYTLSDTPFDQTPEPPAPLRAAPITPAPANPKIAQNLLNMAS
;
A
#
# COMPACT_ATOMS: atom_id res chain seq x y z
N MET A 1 18.06 -43.70 -38.57
CA MET A 1 19.12 -42.86 -39.17
C MET A 1 19.59 -41.82 -38.15
N LYS A 2 20.90 -41.57 -38.10
CA LYS A 2 21.64 -41.01 -36.95
C LYS A 2 21.69 -39.46 -36.98
N ARG A 3 21.65 -38.86 -35.78
CA ARG A 3 21.61 -37.42 -35.43
C ARG A 3 22.93 -36.63 -35.68
N ARG A 4 23.75 -36.97 -36.69
CA ARG A 4 25.15 -36.49 -36.75
C ARG A 4 25.64 -35.91 -38.08
N ASP A 5 24.77 -35.38 -38.95
CA ASP A 5 25.21 -34.75 -40.21
C ASP A 5 24.54 -33.39 -40.45
N LEU A 6 24.92 -32.36 -39.68
CA LEU A 6 24.51 -30.98 -40.00
C LEU A 6 25.50 -29.92 -39.49
N PHE A 7 26.81 -30.19 -39.63
CA PHE A 7 27.86 -29.19 -39.54
C PHE A 7 28.86 -29.39 -40.69
N ALA A 8 28.43 -29.07 -41.91
CA ALA A 8 29.32 -28.82 -43.02
C ALA A 8 28.55 -27.98 -44.06
N GLY A 9 28.86 -26.68 -44.16
CA GLY A 9 28.29 -25.87 -45.23
C GLY A 9 28.25 -24.38 -44.96
N SER A 10 29.36 -23.72 -45.28
CA SER A 10 29.39 -22.39 -45.89
C SER A 10 29.16 -21.16 -44.99
N PHE A 11 30.30 -20.61 -44.59
CA PHE A 11 30.54 -19.17 -44.53
C PHE A 11 30.05 -18.47 -45.81
N ALA A 12 29.08 -17.58 -45.68
CA ALA A 12 28.85 -16.50 -46.64
C ALA A 12 28.38 -15.26 -45.88
N LEU A 13 29.17 -14.19 -46.00
CA LEU A 13 28.89 -12.86 -45.51
C LEU A 13 27.53 -12.36 -46.04
N GLY A 14 26.67 -11.96 -45.12
CA GLY A 14 25.47 -11.17 -45.40
C GLY A 14 25.23 -10.20 -44.26
N ALA A 15 25.93 -9.07 -44.29
CA ALA A 15 25.73 -7.97 -43.35
C ALA A 15 24.40 -7.26 -43.67
N VAL A 16 23.31 -7.75 -43.07
CA VAL A 16 22.09 -6.96 -42.90
C VAL A 16 22.14 -6.39 -41.49
N ALA A 17 22.35 -5.08 -41.40
CA ALA A 17 22.26 -4.31 -40.16
C ALA A 17 20.80 -4.27 -39.68
N ALA A 18 20.34 -5.38 -39.09
CA ALA A 18 19.17 -5.34 -38.23
C ALA A 18 19.55 -4.52 -37.01
N ARG A 19 19.09 -3.27 -36.96
CA ARG A 19 19.02 -2.47 -35.73
C ARG A 19 18.07 -3.18 -34.77
N ASN A 20 18.58 -4.21 -34.11
CA ASN A 20 18.00 -4.76 -32.91
C ASN A 20 18.18 -3.71 -31.83
N SER A 21 17.25 -2.76 -31.80
CA SER A 21 16.95 -2.00 -30.60
C SER A 21 16.35 -2.99 -29.60
N TRP A 22 17.19 -3.82 -29.00
CA TRP A 22 16.97 -4.19 -27.61
C TRP A 22 16.80 -2.87 -26.90
N ALA A 23 15.59 -2.61 -26.39
CA ALA A 23 15.28 -1.40 -25.66
C ALA A 23 16.35 -1.27 -24.59
N SER A 24 17.33 -0.42 -24.89
CA SER A 24 18.42 -0.18 -24.00
C SER A 24 17.78 0.45 -22.76
N VAL A 25 18.49 0.36 -21.67
CA VAL A 25 18.13 0.91 -20.37
C VAL A 25 17.84 2.44 -20.35
N PRO A 26 18.04 3.29 -21.39
CA PRO A 26 17.74 4.73 -21.29
C PRO A 26 16.28 5.06 -20.97
N ALA A 27 15.29 4.28 -21.40
CA ALA A 27 13.89 4.63 -21.17
C ALA A 27 13.47 4.48 -19.69
N ALA A 28 13.92 3.40 -19.02
CA ALA A 28 13.69 3.20 -17.59
C ALA A 28 14.55 4.15 -16.73
N ALA A 29 15.77 4.46 -17.18
CA ALA A 29 16.62 5.47 -16.55
C ALA A 29 16.09 6.90 -16.73
N ALA A 30 15.45 7.21 -17.86
CA ALA A 30 14.76 8.49 -18.08
C ALA A 30 13.46 8.60 -17.27
N ALA A 31 12.77 7.48 -16.99
CA ALA A 31 11.65 7.47 -16.05
C ALA A 31 12.08 7.81 -14.61
N LEU A 32 13.34 7.52 -14.24
CA LEU A 32 13.95 7.94 -12.97
C LEU A 32 14.34 9.44 -12.94
N GLN A 33 14.38 10.15 -14.08
CA GLN A 33 14.75 11.57 -14.13
C GLN A 33 13.65 12.55 -13.68
N ARG A 34 12.48 12.06 -13.23
CA ARG A 34 11.41 12.92 -12.69
C ARG A 34 11.51 13.22 -11.19
N THR A 35 12.51 12.68 -10.50
CA THR A 35 12.87 13.17 -9.16
C THR A 35 13.65 14.46 -9.33
N ALA A 36 13.26 15.54 -8.63
CA ALA A 36 14.08 16.73 -8.56
C ALA A 36 15.54 16.35 -8.29
N THR A 37 16.49 17.01 -8.95
CA THR A 37 17.91 16.80 -8.68
C THR A 37 18.12 16.92 -7.17
N PRO A 38 18.64 15.89 -6.48
CA PRO A 38 18.84 15.95 -5.03
C PRO A 38 19.61 17.22 -4.66
N GLY A 39 19.05 18.02 -3.75
CA GLY A 39 19.63 19.30 -3.33
C GLY A 39 19.20 20.53 -4.15
N THR A 40 18.38 20.36 -5.20
CA THR A 40 17.70 21.50 -5.83
C THR A 40 16.33 21.70 -5.20
N MET A 41 16.11 22.86 -4.58
CA MET A 41 14.78 23.28 -4.14
C MET A 41 14.07 23.89 -5.33
N PRO A 42 13.03 23.25 -5.91
CA PRO A 42 12.28 23.89 -6.96
C PRO A 42 11.60 25.15 -6.42
N HIS A 43 11.63 26.22 -7.20
CA HIS A 43 10.87 27.43 -6.88
C HIS A 43 9.38 27.13 -7.05
N LEU A 44 8.69 26.85 -5.95
CA LEU A 44 7.25 26.61 -5.95
C LEU A 44 6.52 27.96 -5.99
N PRO A 45 5.71 28.26 -7.03
CA PRO A 45 4.88 29.46 -7.02
C PRO A 45 3.92 29.39 -5.82
N PRO A 46 3.58 30.53 -5.19
CA PRO A 46 2.64 30.55 -4.08
C PRO A 46 1.33 29.83 -4.44
N LEU A 47 0.96 28.83 -3.63
CA LEU A 47 -0.26 28.08 -3.84
C LEU A 47 -1.47 28.92 -3.40
N ARG A 48 -2.23 29.46 -4.36
CA ARG A 48 -3.44 30.25 -4.09
C ARG A 48 -4.64 29.32 -3.88
N VAL A 49 -4.84 28.84 -2.66
CA VAL A 49 -5.95 27.95 -2.29
C VAL A 49 -7.09 28.77 -1.68
N HIS A 50 -8.30 28.65 -2.22
CA HIS A 50 -9.50 29.25 -1.64
C HIS A 50 -10.54 28.18 -1.28
N MET A 51 -11.23 28.34 -0.15
CA MET A 51 -12.23 27.36 0.32
C MET A 51 -13.40 27.14 -0.65
N ASN A 52 -13.72 28.15 -1.48
CA ASN A 52 -14.73 28.03 -2.54
C ASN A 52 -14.29 27.18 -3.74
N GLN A 53 -13.03 26.72 -3.78
CA GLN A 53 -12.47 25.82 -4.80
C GLN A 53 -12.36 24.37 -4.30
N LEU A 54 -12.88 24.06 -3.11
CA LEU A 54 -12.84 22.71 -2.54
C LEU A 54 -13.71 21.75 -3.37
N THR A 55 -13.09 20.75 -3.98
CA THR A 55 -13.79 19.79 -4.85
C THR A 55 -14.44 18.64 -4.08
N ASP A 56 -13.78 18.14 -3.03
CA ASP A 56 -14.25 16.98 -2.25
C ASP A 56 -13.55 16.90 -0.88
N ILE A 57 -14.20 16.26 0.10
CA ILE A 57 -13.62 15.91 1.41
C ILE A 57 -13.72 14.39 1.58
N LYS A 58 -12.56 13.72 1.62
CA LYS A 58 -12.48 12.28 1.81
C LYS A 58 -12.05 11.93 3.22
N VAL A 59 -12.88 11.18 3.94
CA VAL A 59 -12.58 10.67 5.29
C VAL A 59 -12.53 9.15 5.27
N CYS A 60 -11.50 8.60 5.90
CA CYS A 60 -11.31 7.16 6.04
C CYS A 60 -10.94 6.81 7.48
N LEU A 61 -11.56 5.74 8.01
CA LEU A 61 -11.16 5.14 9.27
C LEU A 61 -9.95 4.24 9.03
N ARG A 62 -8.86 4.51 9.76
CA ARG A 62 -7.68 3.64 9.74
C ARG A 62 -7.95 2.43 10.64
N PRO A 63 -7.66 1.19 10.21
CA PRO A 63 -7.85 -0.02 11.01
C PRO A 63 -6.75 -0.15 12.08
N PHE A 64 -6.75 0.77 13.04
CA PHE A 64 -5.81 0.80 14.15
C PHE A 64 -6.12 -0.30 15.16
N ARG A 65 -5.06 -0.94 15.69
CA ARG A 65 -5.13 -1.82 16.84
C ARG A 65 -4.11 -1.36 17.88
N ALA A 66 -4.54 -1.32 19.14
CA ALA A 66 -3.67 -0.90 20.24
C ALA A 66 -2.41 -1.77 20.38
N ALA A 67 -2.50 -3.07 20.09
CA ALA A 67 -1.38 -4.00 20.12
C ALA A 67 -0.65 -4.14 18.77
N GLY A 68 -0.97 -3.31 17.76
CA GLY A 68 -0.48 -3.44 16.39
C GLY A 68 -1.19 -4.52 15.57
N PRO A 69 -0.66 -4.94 14.41
CA PRO A 69 -1.27 -5.92 13.52
C PRO A 69 -1.47 -7.26 14.22
N ARG A 70 -2.63 -7.88 14.04
CA ARG A 70 -2.86 -9.26 14.48
C ARG A 70 -2.37 -10.19 13.39
N LEU A 71 -1.35 -10.98 13.70
CA LEU A 71 -0.73 -11.97 12.80
C LEU A 71 -0.87 -13.41 13.31
N ASP A 72 -1.67 -13.62 14.35
CA ASP A 72 -1.76 -14.90 15.08
C ASP A 72 -2.44 -15.99 14.24
N VAL A 73 -2.21 -17.25 14.64
CA VAL A 73 -2.91 -18.41 14.10
C VAL A 73 -3.96 -18.87 15.11
N GLU A 74 -5.15 -19.16 14.64
CA GLU A 74 -6.29 -19.62 15.44
C GLU A 74 -6.99 -20.77 14.72
N LYS A 75 -7.46 -21.78 15.46
CA LYS A 75 -8.29 -22.84 14.90
C LYS A 75 -9.75 -22.48 15.13
N ILE A 76 -10.52 -22.36 14.04
CA ILE A 76 -11.96 -22.08 14.09
C ILE A 76 -12.68 -23.22 13.37
N GLY A 77 -13.31 -24.10 14.14
CA GLY A 77 -13.89 -25.35 13.63
C GLY A 77 -12.82 -26.23 12.96
N ASP A 78 -13.08 -26.64 11.73
CA ASP A 78 -12.15 -27.44 10.93
C ASP A 78 -11.05 -26.59 10.26
N LYS A 79 -11.13 -25.26 10.30
CA LYS A 79 -10.24 -24.36 9.55
C LYS A 79 -9.15 -23.76 10.42
N THR A 80 -7.99 -23.58 9.81
CA THR A 80 -6.90 -22.78 10.36
C THR A 80 -7.05 -21.35 9.84
N VAL A 81 -7.21 -20.40 10.75
CA VAL A 81 -7.37 -18.97 10.44
C VAL A 81 -6.09 -18.25 10.86
N ILE A 82 -5.45 -17.62 9.89
CA ILE A 82 -4.28 -16.77 10.12
C ILE A 82 -4.76 -15.33 10.02
N HIS A 83 -4.72 -14.62 11.14
CA HIS A 83 -5.16 -13.24 11.20
C HIS A 83 -4.17 -12.37 10.43
N HIS A 84 -4.66 -11.40 9.65
CA HIS A 84 -3.82 -10.46 8.92
C HIS A 84 -4.49 -9.09 8.77
N TYR A 85 -4.66 -8.39 9.89
CA TYR A 85 -5.34 -7.09 9.93
C TYR A 85 -4.80 -6.20 11.05
N GLY A 86 -5.20 -4.92 11.06
CA GLY A 86 -4.86 -4.00 12.15
C GLY A 86 -3.60 -3.15 11.91
N HIS A 87 -3.27 -2.86 10.65
CA HIS A 87 -2.05 -2.14 10.26
C HIS A 87 -2.09 -0.61 10.44
N GLY A 88 -3.13 -0.07 11.08
CA GLY A 88 -3.22 1.37 11.34
C GLY A 88 -3.17 2.19 10.04
N GLY A 89 -2.29 3.18 9.99
CA GLY A 89 -2.02 3.98 8.79
C GLY A 89 -0.96 3.40 7.87
N SER A 90 -0.21 2.39 8.32
CA SER A 90 0.96 1.85 7.63
C SER A 90 0.62 0.66 6.73
N GLY A 91 -0.66 0.45 6.38
CA GLY A 91 -1.11 -0.72 5.63
C GLY A 91 -0.43 -0.89 4.27
N TRP A 92 -0.15 0.21 3.55
CA TRP A 92 0.68 0.16 2.34
C TRP A 92 2.13 -0.15 2.67
N SER A 93 2.75 0.57 3.60
CA SER A 93 4.16 0.38 3.95
C SER A 93 4.52 -1.01 4.48
N LEU A 94 3.60 -1.72 5.11
CA LEU A 94 3.87 -3.03 5.73
C LEU A 94 3.29 -4.22 4.98
N SER A 95 2.57 -3.99 3.88
CA SER A 95 1.77 -5.02 3.20
C SER A 95 2.59 -6.26 2.82
N TRP A 96 3.74 -6.09 2.19
CA TRP A 96 4.61 -7.18 1.73
C TRP A 96 5.29 -7.93 2.88
N GLY A 97 5.85 -7.22 3.86
CA GLY A 97 6.57 -7.83 4.98
C GLY A 97 5.64 -8.52 5.97
N SER A 98 4.45 -7.97 6.20
CA SER A 98 3.42 -8.66 6.98
C SER A 98 2.86 -9.88 6.23
N ALA A 99 2.69 -9.79 4.90
CA ALA A 99 2.32 -10.90 4.04
C ALA A 99 3.33 -12.06 4.09
N ASP A 100 4.64 -11.77 4.01
CA ASP A 100 5.70 -12.77 4.12
C ASP A 100 5.60 -13.60 5.42
N ILE A 101 5.36 -12.92 6.55
CA ILE A 101 5.20 -13.59 7.85
C ILE A 101 3.96 -14.50 7.87
N VAL A 102 2.80 -14.02 7.44
CA VAL A 102 1.56 -14.83 7.50
C VAL A 102 1.56 -15.95 6.48
N VAL A 103 2.19 -15.77 5.32
CA VAL A 103 2.37 -16.84 4.34
C VAL A 103 3.36 -17.88 4.84
N GLY A 104 4.42 -17.48 5.56
CA GLY A 104 5.30 -18.43 6.27
C GLY A 104 4.53 -19.29 7.28
N LYS A 105 3.60 -18.69 8.02
CA LYS A 105 2.69 -19.44 8.93
C LYS A 105 1.75 -20.35 8.14
N ALA A 106 1.21 -19.91 7.01
CA ALA A 106 0.37 -20.75 6.15
C ALA A 106 1.16 -21.95 5.61
N ALA A 107 2.39 -21.75 5.16
CA ALA A 107 3.27 -22.80 4.66
C ALA A 107 3.54 -23.87 5.71
N SER A 108 3.66 -23.50 6.99
CA SER A 108 3.83 -24.48 8.08
C SER A 108 2.61 -25.40 8.32
N THR A 109 1.45 -25.08 7.75
CA THR A 109 0.26 -25.95 7.83
C THR A 109 0.26 -27.07 6.80
N LEU A 110 1.15 -27.01 5.81
CA LEU A 110 1.22 -27.92 4.64
C LEU A 110 -0.02 -27.90 3.72
N GLU A 111 -0.99 -27.03 4.01
CA GLU A 111 -2.15 -26.82 3.14
C GLU A 111 -1.77 -26.02 1.90
N LYS A 112 -2.22 -26.49 0.73
CA LYS A 112 -1.98 -25.79 -0.54
C LYS A 112 -3.07 -24.80 -0.90
N ARG A 113 -4.30 -25.00 -0.43
CA ARG A 113 -5.43 -24.15 -0.78
C ARG A 113 -5.63 -23.07 0.28
N VAL A 114 -5.57 -21.81 -0.12
CA VAL A 114 -5.68 -20.66 0.77
C VAL A 114 -6.84 -19.77 0.33
N ALA A 115 -7.74 -19.49 1.26
CA ALA A 115 -8.76 -18.46 1.10
C ALA A 115 -8.25 -17.15 1.70
N VAL A 116 -8.14 -16.10 0.88
CA VAL A 116 -7.80 -14.74 1.34
C VAL A 116 -9.07 -13.92 1.43
N ILE A 117 -9.32 -13.33 2.60
CA ILE A 117 -10.52 -12.52 2.84
C ILE A 117 -10.20 -11.04 2.63
N GLY A 118 -10.69 -10.49 1.52
CA GLY A 118 -10.54 -9.09 1.12
C GLY A 118 -9.52 -8.88 0.00
N CYS A 119 -9.81 -7.95 -0.92
CA CYS A 119 -8.91 -7.53 -2.01
C CYS A 119 -8.36 -6.09 -1.83
N GLY A 120 -8.22 -5.65 -0.57
CA GLY A 120 -7.43 -4.45 -0.27
C GLY A 120 -5.93 -4.71 -0.41
N VAL A 121 -5.10 -3.69 -0.14
CA VAL A 121 -3.63 -3.80 -0.26
C VAL A 121 -3.08 -5.01 0.51
N ILE A 122 -3.53 -5.22 1.75
CA ILE A 122 -3.09 -6.35 2.59
C ILE A 122 -3.49 -7.69 1.96
N GLY A 123 -4.74 -7.81 1.50
CA GLY A 123 -5.23 -9.05 0.91
C GLY A 123 -4.56 -9.37 -0.43
N LEU A 124 -4.37 -8.37 -1.30
CA LEU A 124 -3.71 -8.56 -2.60
C LEU A 124 -2.24 -8.92 -2.45
N THR A 125 -1.49 -8.26 -1.55
CA THR A 125 -0.09 -8.64 -1.29
C THR A 125 0.00 -10.04 -0.68
N THR A 126 -0.91 -10.41 0.23
CA THR A 126 -0.93 -11.77 0.79
C THR A 126 -1.26 -12.81 -0.26
N ALA A 127 -2.24 -12.56 -1.11
CA ALA A 127 -2.59 -13.45 -2.20
C ALA A 127 -1.42 -13.65 -3.17
N LEU A 128 -0.75 -12.57 -3.58
CA LEU A 128 0.43 -12.64 -4.44
C LEU A 128 1.60 -13.35 -3.78
N THR A 129 1.89 -13.07 -2.51
CA THR A 129 2.96 -13.75 -1.76
C THR A 129 2.66 -15.25 -1.60
N ALA A 130 1.42 -15.62 -1.28
CA ALA A 130 0.99 -17.02 -1.19
C ALA A 130 1.08 -17.74 -2.54
N GLN A 131 0.63 -17.09 -3.62
CA GLN A 131 0.74 -17.62 -4.98
C GLN A 131 2.20 -17.85 -5.38
N ARG A 132 3.09 -16.90 -5.08
CA ARG A 132 4.55 -17.04 -5.30
C ARG A 132 5.16 -18.17 -4.49
N ALA A 133 4.59 -18.51 -3.34
CA ALA A 133 4.98 -19.66 -2.54
C ALA A 133 4.39 -20.99 -3.04
N GLY A 134 3.67 -20.99 -4.17
CA GLY A 134 3.10 -22.19 -4.79
C GLY A 134 1.74 -22.63 -4.22
N MET A 135 1.04 -21.75 -3.50
CA MET A 135 -0.30 -22.01 -2.98
C MET A 135 -1.37 -21.70 -4.03
N ASP A 136 -2.47 -22.46 -3.99
CA ASP A 136 -3.70 -22.20 -4.75
C ASP A 136 -4.58 -21.22 -3.97
N VAL A 137 -4.68 -19.99 -4.48
CA VAL A 137 -5.27 -18.86 -3.76
C VAL A 137 -6.62 -18.47 -4.36
N THR A 138 -7.65 -18.44 -3.51
CA THR A 138 -8.95 -17.85 -3.84
C THR A 138 -9.20 -16.62 -2.98
N ILE A 139 -9.49 -15.48 -3.61
CA ILE A 139 -9.83 -14.24 -2.88
C ILE A 139 -11.35 -14.12 -2.75
N TYR A 140 -11.84 -14.03 -1.52
CA TYR A 140 -13.23 -13.72 -1.22
C TYR A 140 -13.33 -12.26 -0.78
N THR A 141 -14.09 -11.45 -1.51
CA THR A 141 -14.17 -10.02 -1.22
C THR A 141 -15.56 -9.47 -1.50
N LYS A 142 -15.98 -8.50 -0.68
CA LYS A 142 -17.25 -7.79 -0.85
C LYS A 142 -17.19 -6.78 -1.99
N ASP A 143 -16.09 -6.01 -2.06
CA ASP A 143 -15.90 -4.93 -3.03
C ASP A 143 -14.71 -5.29 -3.91
N LEU A 144 -14.81 -5.06 -5.23
CA LEU A 144 -13.70 -5.20 -6.18
C LEU A 144 -13.00 -3.86 -6.42
N LEU A 145 -11.81 -3.88 -7.02
CA LEU A 145 -11.17 -2.67 -7.54
C LEU A 145 -12.07 -2.05 -8.63
N PRO A 146 -12.22 -0.71 -8.71
CA PRO A 146 -11.54 0.33 -7.92
C PRO A 146 -12.27 0.75 -6.62
N HIS A 147 -13.29 0.01 -6.18
CA HIS A 147 -14.18 0.43 -5.09
C HIS A 147 -13.65 0.12 -3.67
N THR A 148 -12.49 -0.53 -3.56
CA THR A 148 -11.90 -0.87 -2.27
C THR A 148 -11.41 0.36 -1.50
N ARG A 149 -11.35 0.24 -0.17
CA ARG A 149 -10.82 1.31 0.69
C ARG A 149 -9.35 1.62 0.39
N SER A 150 -8.57 0.63 -0.04
CA SER A 150 -7.15 0.81 -0.38
C SER A 150 -6.94 1.69 -1.60
N VAL A 151 -7.84 1.68 -2.59
CA VAL A 151 -7.79 2.56 -3.77
C VAL A 151 -8.01 4.02 -3.40
N ARG A 152 -8.76 4.28 -2.31
CA ARG A 152 -8.99 5.64 -1.81
C ARG A 152 -7.80 6.18 -1.01
N ALA A 153 -6.85 5.33 -0.62
CA ALA A 153 -5.63 5.76 0.05
C ALA A 153 -4.59 6.21 -0.98
N ASN A 154 -3.82 7.25 -0.64
CA ASN A 154 -2.82 7.82 -1.55
C ASN A 154 -1.69 6.83 -1.90
N GLY A 155 -1.34 5.92 -0.98
CA GLY A 155 -0.27 4.94 -1.19
C GLY A 155 1.14 5.54 -1.05
N SER A 156 1.43 6.21 0.08
CA SER A 156 2.76 6.73 0.40
C SER A 156 3.52 5.82 1.36
N TRP A 157 4.85 5.88 1.31
CA TRP A 157 5.69 5.22 2.30
C TRP A 157 5.64 5.97 3.64
N THR A 158 4.85 5.46 4.59
CA THR A 158 4.62 6.04 5.93
C THR A 158 4.57 4.93 6.98
N PRO A 159 5.69 4.19 7.18
CA PRO A 159 5.72 3.05 8.11
C PRO A 159 5.47 3.45 9.56
N ASP A 160 5.55 4.74 9.90
CA ASP A 160 5.32 5.34 11.20
C ASP A 160 3.85 5.78 11.45
N SER A 161 2.95 5.59 10.49
CA SER A 161 1.58 6.08 10.60
C SER A 161 0.68 5.21 11.50
N ARG A 162 0.41 5.67 12.72
CA ARG A 162 -0.51 5.04 13.70
C ARG A 162 -0.17 3.57 13.96
N ILE A 163 1.04 3.37 14.49
CA ILE A 163 1.69 2.06 14.70
C ILE A 163 0.91 1.18 15.68
N ALA A 164 1.00 1.51 16.98
CA ALA A 164 0.42 0.77 18.11
C ALA A 164 0.58 1.63 19.38
N LEU A 165 -0.02 1.21 20.48
CA LEU A 165 0.29 1.72 21.81
C LEU A 165 1.44 0.89 22.42
N THR A 166 2.39 1.55 23.08
CA THR A 166 3.60 0.89 23.59
C THR A 166 3.29 -0.23 24.59
N LYS A 167 2.40 0.02 25.57
CA LYS A 167 2.08 -0.98 26.61
C LYS A 167 1.41 -2.25 26.04
N PRO A 168 0.34 -2.16 25.22
CA PRO A 168 -0.30 -3.35 24.64
C PRO A 168 0.52 -4.09 23.59
N ALA A 169 1.44 -3.44 22.89
CA ALA A 169 2.23 -4.07 21.83
C ALA A 169 3.29 -5.03 22.39
N GLY A 170 3.83 -4.76 23.57
CA GLY A 170 4.83 -5.60 24.22
C GLY A 170 6.26 -5.43 23.66
N PRO A 171 7.26 -6.08 24.28
CA PRO A 171 8.67 -5.78 24.05
C PRO A 171 9.22 -6.23 22.68
N GLY A 172 8.70 -7.32 22.09
CA GLY A 172 9.16 -7.83 20.79
C GLY A 172 8.61 -7.07 19.57
N PHE A 173 7.69 -6.13 19.81
CA PHE A 173 6.93 -5.50 18.73
C PHE A 173 7.78 -4.59 17.83
N ALA A 174 8.75 -3.86 18.40
CA ALA A 174 9.61 -2.98 17.62
C ALA A 174 10.40 -3.75 16.55
N SER A 175 11.01 -4.88 16.94
CA SER A 175 11.76 -5.75 16.02
C SER A 175 10.85 -6.36 14.95
N LEU A 176 9.64 -6.79 15.32
CA LEU A 176 8.65 -7.30 14.37
C LEU A 176 8.24 -6.21 13.36
N TRP A 177 7.97 -4.98 13.83
CA TRP A 177 7.61 -3.86 12.96
C TRP A 177 8.74 -3.49 11.99
N GLU A 178 9.97 -3.43 12.50
CA GLU A 178 11.16 -3.16 11.70
C GLU A 178 11.36 -4.25 10.63
N GLN A 179 11.23 -5.53 10.99
CA GLN A 179 11.30 -6.64 10.04
C GLN A 179 10.29 -6.47 8.90
N MET A 180 9.02 -6.21 9.23
CA MET A 180 7.97 -5.99 8.22
C MET A 180 8.28 -4.78 7.34
N ALA A 181 8.72 -3.67 7.93
CA ALA A 181 9.05 -2.45 7.20
C ALA A 181 10.24 -2.66 6.26
N ARG A 182 11.34 -3.25 6.74
CA ARG A 182 12.54 -3.49 5.92
C ARG A 182 12.27 -4.44 4.76
N TYR A 183 11.53 -5.51 5.01
CA TYR A 183 11.14 -6.44 3.95
C TYR A 183 10.25 -5.75 2.91
N SER A 184 9.25 -4.99 3.36
CA SER A 184 8.35 -4.28 2.46
C SER A 184 9.08 -3.24 1.61
N TRP A 185 9.97 -2.47 2.22
CA TRP A 185 10.82 -1.51 1.51
C TRP A 185 11.64 -2.20 0.43
N LYS A 186 12.31 -3.31 0.77
CA LYS A 186 13.08 -4.10 -0.19
C LYS A 186 12.21 -4.53 -1.37
N THR A 187 11.04 -5.08 -1.08
CA THR A 187 10.10 -5.61 -2.08
C THR A 187 9.53 -4.50 -2.98
N TYR A 188 9.23 -3.33 -2.43
CA TYR A 188 8.75 -2.19 -3.22
C TYR A 188 9.78 -1.69 -4.23
N ARG A 189 11.07 -1.76 -3.90
CA ARG A 189 12.14 -1.37 -4.84
C ARG A 189 12.18 -2.24 -6.08
N ASP A 190 11.75 -3.49 -6.01
CA ASP A 190 11.71 -4.39 -7.16
C ASP A 190 10.64 -3.95 -8.21
N TYR A 191 9.72 -3.05 -7.83
CA TYR A 191 8.71 -2.49 -8.73
C TYR A 191 9.11 -1.15 -9.35
N LEU A 192 10.25 -0.57 -8.96
CA LEU A 192 10.74 0.69 -9.53
C LEU A 192 11.06 0.53 -11.02
N GLY A 193 10.60 1.46 -11.84
CA GLY A 193 10.86 1.47 -13.28
C GLY A 193 10.03 0.47 -14.10
N LEU A 194 9.11 -0.27 -13.48
CA LEU A 194 8.17 -1.11 -14.22
C LEU A 194 7.14 -0.26 -15.00
N PRO A 195 6.61 -0.77 -16.13
CA PRO A 195 5.59 -0.08 -16.91
C PRO A 195 4.40 0.36 -16.03
N GLY A 196 3.99 1.61 -16.19
CA GLY A 196 2.93 2.23 -15.39
C GLY A 196 3.40 2.86 -14.08
N ASN A 197 4.70 2.82 -13.77
CA ASN A 197 5.30 3.39 -12.55
C ASN A 197 4.52 3.02 -11.28
N PRO A 198 4.32 1.71 -11.00
CA PRO A 198 3.55 1.27 -9.84
C PRO A 198 4.15 1.76 -8.52
N ILE A 199 5.47 2.01 -8.49
CA ILE A 199 6.19 2.67 -7.40
C ILE A 199 7.14 3.70 -8.04
N ASP A 200 7.17 4.91 -7.47
CA ASP A 200 8.10 5.97 -7.81
C ASP A 200 8.53 6.75 -6.56
N PHE A 201 9.66 7.45 -6.66
CA PHE A 201 10.05 8.45 -5.67
C PHE A 201 9.42 9.79 -6.05
N ARG A 202 8.88 10.49 -5.06
CA ARG A 202 8.26 11.81 -5.25
C ARG A 202 8.66 12.76 -4.14
N ASP A 203 8.84 14.02 -4.52
CA ASP A 203 8.97 15.10 -3.56
C ASP A 203 7.61 15.37 -2.91
N SER A 204 7.63 15.52 -1.58
CA SER A 204 6.46 15.86 -0.79
C SER A 204 6.77 17.11 0.01
N TYR A 205 5.87 18.09 -0.05
CA TYR A 205 6.00 19.36 0.66
C TYR A 205 4.86 19.50 1.67
N THR A 206 5.18 20.02 2.85
CA THR A 206 4.21 20.35 3.89
C THR A 206 4.11 21.87 3.99
N LEU A 207 2.90 22.40 4.11
CA LEU A 207 2.68 23.81 4.39
C LEU A 207 2.59 24.02 5.89
N SER A 208 3.20 25.09 6.40
CA SER A 208 3.17 25.46 7.80
C SER A 208 3.13 26.97 7.93
N ASP A 209 2.20 27.48 8.72
CA ASP A 209 2.13 28.91 9.07
C ASP A 209 3.15 29.27 10.16
N THR A 210 3.65 28.26 10.89
CA THR A 210 4.76 28.38 11.84
C THR A 210 6.06 27.90 11.20
N PRO A 211 7.19 28.60 11.42
CA PRO A 211 8.51 28.10 11.04
C PRO A 211 8.76 26.67 11.56
N PHE A 212 9.38 25.82 10.73
CA PHE A 212 9.58 24.38 11.04
C PHE A 212 10.55 24.11 12.20
N ASP A 213 11.34 25.10 12.60
CA ASP A 213 12.27 25.08 13.73
C ASP A 213 11.60 25.43 15.08
N GLN A 214 10.33 25.85 15.07
CA GLN A 214 9.55 26.08 16.27
C GLN A 214 8.75 24.83 16.63
N THR A 215 8.90 24.35 17.87
CA THR A 215 8.01 23.32 18.42
C THR A 215 6.59 23.88 18.43
N PRO A 216 5.62 23.24 17.75
CA PRO A 216 4.24 23.70 17.78
C PRO A 216 3.76 23.75 19.24
N GLU A 217 3.18 24.88 19.65
CA GLU A 217 2.52 24.97 20.93
C GLU A 217 1.47 23.84 21.00
N PRO A 218 1.38 23.04 22.07
CA PRO A 218 0.40 21.98 22.15
C PRO A 218 -0.98 22.58 21.88
N PRO A 219 -1.80 21.94 21.02
CA PRO A 219 -3.09 22.50 20.67
C PRO A 219 -3.86 22.78 21.95
N ALA A 220 -4.43 23.98 22.05
CA ALA A 220 -5.32 24.33 23.14
C ALA A 220 -6.34 23.20 23.30
N PRO A 221 -6.64 22.74 24.54
CA PRO A 221 -7.61 21.68 24.75
C PRO A 221 -8.86 22.03 23.97
N LEU A 222 -9.34 21.08 23.15
CA LEU A 222 -10.59 21.22 22.41
C LEU A 222 -11.67 21.61 23.42
N ARG A 223 -11.99 22.90 23.51
CA ARG A 223 -13.21 23.34 24.16
C ARG A 223 -14.31 22.66 23.36
N ALA A 224 -15.04 21.75 23.99
CA ALA A 224 -16.29 21.28 23.45
C ALA A 224 -17.12 22.52 23.16
N ALA A 225 -17.21 22.93 21.89
CA ALA A 225 -18.20 23.90 21.49
C ALA A 225 -19.54 23.29 21.90
N PRO A 226 -20.41 24.02 22.62
CA PRO A 226 -21.74 23.52 22.91
C PRO A 226 -22.37 23.11 21.59
N ILE A 227 -22.78 21.84 21.51
CA ILE A 227 -23.50 21.30 20.36
C ILE A 227 -24.81 22.07 20.34
N THR A 228 -24.87 23.15 19.58
CA THR A 228 -26.13 23.77 19.23
C THR A 228 -26.80 22.80 18.26
N PRO A 229 -27.98 22.25 18.58
CA PRO A 229 -28.67 21.38 17.64
C PRO A 229 -28.91 22.19 16.37
N ALA A 230 -28.44 21.65 15.24
CA ALA A 230 -28.75 22.22 13.94
C ALA A 230 -30.28 22.30 13.81
N PRO A 231 -30.84 23.39 13.27
CA PRO A 231 -32.28 23.46 13.03
C PRO A 231 -32.70 22.26 12.20
N ALA A 232 -33.76 21.57 12.64
CA ALA A 232 -34.25 20.36 12.02
C ALA A 232 -34.44 20.59 10.51
N ASN A 233 -33.73 19.84 9.69
CA ASN A 233 -33.90 19.89 8.25
C ASN A 233 -35.16 19.08 7.90
N PRO A 234 -36.27 19.71 7.49
CA PRO A 234 -37.54 19.02 7.23
C PRO A 234 -37.43 17.98 6.12
N LYS A 235 -36.40 18.06 5.25
CA LYS A 235 -36.16 17.07 4.18
C LYS A 235 -35.58 15.74 4.68
N ILE A 236 -34.90 15.72 5.82
CA ILE A 236 -34.32 14.49 6.38
C ILE A 236 -35.40 13.68 7.13
N ALA A 237 -36.31 14.37 7.82
CA ALA A 237 -37.43 13.73 8.51
C ALA A 237 -38.39 13.02 7.53
N GLN A 238 -38.68 13.64 6.38
CA GLN A 238 -39.56 13.04 5.37
C GLN A 238 -38.97 11.77 4.72
N ASN A 239 -37.65 11.74 4.51
CA ASN A 239 -36.98 10.58 3.92
C ASN A 239 -36.91 9.37 4.87
N LEU A 240 -36.88 9.60 6.19
CA LEU A 240 -36.92 8.52 7.18
C LEU A 240 -38.33 7.93 7.36
N LEU A 241 -39.38 8.75 7.24
CA LEU A 241 -40.78 8.28 7.23
C LEU A 241 -41.10 7.45 5.97
N ASN A 242 -40.57 7.84 4.81
CA ASN A 242 -40.78 7.12 3.56
C ASN A 242 -39.98 5.80 3.45
N MET A 243 -38.99 5.56 4.32
CA MET A 243 -38.23 4.30 4.38
C MET A 243 -38.81 3.28 5.36
N ALA A 244 -39.76 3.69 6.21
CA ALA A 244 -40.43 2.84 7.20
C ALA A 244 -41.88 2.47 6.82
N SER A 245 -42.29 2.75 5.58
CA SER A 245 -43.57 2.35 4.99
C SER A 245 -43.36 1.31 3.90
#